data_AF-V5FE78-F1
#
_entry.id   AF-V5FE78-F1
#
_cell.length_a   1.000
_cell.length_b   1.000
_cell.length_c   1.000
_cell.angle_alpha   90.00
_cell.angle_beta   90.00
_cell.angle_gamma   90.00
#
_symmetry.space_group_name_H-M   'P 1'
#
loop_
_entity.id
_entity.type
_entity.pdbx_description
1 polymer ?
#
loop_
_entity_poly.entity_id
_entity_poly.type
_entity_poly.pdbx_seq_one_letter_code
_entity_poly.pdbx_strand_id
1 'polypeptide(L)' 'MDADQYKHLSKPTKKLESLKAYKDGLFNLRFSGYSYDSLSKWLKNNGLEVSEHTVRRFFSKFASDYESYKTEGIR' A
#
# COMPACT_ATOMS: atom_id res chain seq x y z
N MET A 1 -22.02 26.40 23.01
CA MET A 1 -20.97 26.01 22.04
C MET A 1 -20.84 24.52 22.18
N ASP A 2 -21.65 23.80 21.41
CA ASP A 2 -21.92 22.38 21.61
C ASP A 2 -20.88 21.57 20.85
N ALA A 3 -20.30 20.59 21.54
CA ALA A 3 -19.19 19.74 21.11
C ALA A 3 -19.62 18.68 20.07
N ASP A 4 -20.50 19.07 19.14
CA ASP A 4 -21.07 18.22 18.11
C ASP A 4 -20.32 18.32 16.78
N GLN A 5 -19.01 18.61 16.83
CA GLN A 5 -18.12 18.14 15.78
C GLN A 5 -17.94 16.63 15.96
N TYR A 6 -19.00 15.88 15.68
CA TYR A 6 -18.91 14.47 15.37
C TYR A 6 -17.90 14.34 14.23
N LYS A 7 -16.67 14.03 14.65
CA LYS A 7 -15.69 13.21 13.97
C LYS A 7 -16.31 12.62 12.71
N HIS A 8 -16.09 13.29 11.58
CA HIS A 8 -16.09 12.63 10.28
C HIS A 8 -14.94 11.63 10.34
N LEU A 9 -15.19 10.49 10.98
CA LEU A 9 -14.45 9.25 10.92
C LEU A 9 -14.61 8.73 9.49
N SER A 10 -14.05 9.46 8.52
CA SER A 10 -13.68 8.92 7.22
C SER A 10 -12.54 7.92 7.44
N LYS A 11 -12.89 6.77 7.99
CA LYS A 11 -12.19 5.51 7.77
C LYS A 11 -12.26 5.23 6.25
N PRO A 12 -11.23 4.73 5.55
CA PRO A 12 -9.79 4.73 5.75
C PRO A 12 -9.08 5.21 4.45
N THR A 13 -9.21 6.47 4.05
CA THR A 13 -8.56 6.95 2.79
C THR A 13 -7.07 7.22 2.95
N LYS A 14 -6.64 7.72 4.13
CA LYS A 14 -5.23 8.05 4.40
C LYS A 14 -4.28 6.87 4.25
N LYS A 15 -4.67 5.65 4.65
CA LYS A 15 -3.78 4.48 4.59
C LYS A 15 -3.36 4.12 3.16
N LEU A 16 -4.28 4.28 2.21
CA LEU A 16 -4.05 3.96 0.79
C LEU A 16 -3.17 5.03 0.12
N GLU A 17 -3.32 6.29 0.51
CA GLU A 17 -2.44 7.37 0.07
C GLU A 17 -1.03 7.23 0.66
N SER A 18 -0.90 6.83 1.93
CA SER A 18 0.40 6.51 2.52
C SER A 18 1.06 5.30 1.85
N LEU A 19 0.28 4.28 1.45
CA LEU A 19 0.78 3.14 0.65
C LEU A 19 1.37 3.57 -0.70
N LYS A 20 0.83 4.63 -1.34
CA LYS A 20 1.39 5.15 -2.59
C LYS A 20 2.82 5.68 -2.42
N ALA A 21 3.16 6.26 -1.26
CA ALA A 21 4.52 6.72 -0.99
C ALA A 21 5.54 5.56 -1.00
N TYR A 22 5.08 4.33 -0.70
CA TYR A 22 5.88 3.12 -0.71
C TYR A 22 5.65 2.26 -1.96
N LYS A 23 4.95 2.77 -2.98
CA LYS A 23 4.58 2.02 -4.20
C LYS A 23 5.79 1.35 -4.86
N ASP A 24 6.85 2.13 -5.08
CA ASP A 24 8.07 1.64 -5.73
C ASP A 24 8.75 0.52 -4.93
N GLY A 25 8.90 0.73 -3.61
CA GLY A 25 9.47 -0.28 -2.72
C GLY A 25 8.63 -1.56 -2.67
N LEU A 26 7.31 -1.42 -2.65
CA LEU A 26 6.40 -2.57 -2.70
C LEU A 26 6.51 -3.33 -4.02
N PHE A 27 6.58 -2.62 -5.15
CA PHE A 27 6.71 -3.23 -6.47
C PHE A 27 8.04 -3.95 -6.61
N ASN A 28 9.14 -3.32 -6.19
CA ASN A 28 10.46 -3.93 -6.19
C ASN A 28 10.50 -5.20 -5.31
N LEU A 29 9.97 -5.13 -4.09
CA LEU A 29 9.90 -6.30 -3.21
C LEU A 29 8.99 -7.39 -3.79
N ARG A 30 7.85 -7.03 -4.38
CA ARG A 30 6.97 -8.02 -5.02
C ARG A 30 7.64 -8.66 -6.23
N PHE A 31 8.36 -7.88 -7.03
CA PHE A 31 9.15 -8.35 -8.16
C PHE A 31 10.30 -9.27 -7.72
N SER A 32 10.97 -8.93 -6.62
CA SER A 32 12.01 -9.78 -6.00
C SER A 32 11.46 -11.08 -5.38
N GLY A 33 10.15 -11.32 -5.42
CA GLY A 33 9.53 -12.58 -4.98
C GLY A 33 8.99 -12.56 -3.55
N TYR A 34 8.97 -11.42 -2.86
CA TYR A 34 8.44 -11.35 -1.50
C TYR A 34 6.92 -11.58 -1.47
N SER A 35 6.48 -12.25 -0.41
CA SER A 35 5.07 -12.55 -0.17
C SER A 35 4.32 -11.34 0.39
N TYR A 36 2.99 -11.28 0.23
CA TYR A 36 2.18 -10.17 0.72
C TYR A 36 2.28 -9.99 2.25
N ASP A 37 2.43 -11.08 3.01
CA ASP A 37 2.76 -11.05 4.45
C ASP A 37 4.08 -10.31 4.72
N SER A 38 5.14 -10.63 3.96
CA SER A 38 6.45 -9.97 4.11
C SER A 38 6.37 -8.47 3.77
N LEU A 39 5.60 -8.11 2.75
CA LEU A 39 5.34 -6.71 2.39
C LEU A 39 4.58 -5.97 3.50
N SER A 40 3.60 -6.62 4.12
CA SER A 40 2.86 -6.08 5.28
C SER A 40 3.79 -5.85 6.48
N LYS A 41 4.69 -6.80 6.78
CA LYS A 41 5.71 -6.65 7.83
C LYS A 41 6.69 -5.53 7.53
N TRP A 42 7.14 -5.41 6.28
CA TRP A 42 8.03 -4.33 5.85
C TRP A 42 7.35 -2.96 5.99
N LEU A 43 6.09 -2.83 5.58
CA LEU A 43 5.31 -1.61 5.78
C LEU A 43 5.14 -1.28 7.27
N LYS A 44 4.89 -2.30 8.11
CA LYS A 44 4.80 -2.12 9.57
C LYS A 44 6.11 -1.59 10.15
N ASN A 45 7.26 -2.09 9.69
CA ASN A 45 8.58 -1.60 10.10
C ASN A 45 8.82 -0.14 9.70
N ASN A 46 8.18 0.33 8.62
CA ASN A 46 8.21 1.71 8.17
C ASN A 46 7.14 2.60 8.85
N GLY A 47 6.47 2.10 9.89
CA GLY A 47 5.43 2.83 10.64
C GLY A 47 4.03 2.74 10.03
N LEU A 48 3.84 1.91 8.99
CA LEU A 48 2.55 1.74 8.32
C LEU A 48 1.94 0.36 8.60
N GLU A 49 1.03 0.30 9.59
CA GLU A 49 0.33 -0.95 9.90
C GLU A 49 -0.85 -1.19 8.93
N VAL A 50 -0.62 -2.12 8.00
CA VAL A 50 -1.62 -2.60 7.04
C VAL A 50 -1.64 -4.13 7.00
N SER A 51 -2.83 -4.71 6.85
CA SER A 51 -2.99 -6.16 6.69
C SER A 51 -2.59 -6.62 5.29
N GLU A 52 -2.24 -7.90 5.16
CA GLU A 52 -1.97 -8.55 3.88
C GLU A 52 -3.06 -8.28 2.83
N HIS A 53 -4.33 -8.38 3.23
CA HIS A 53 -5.47 -8.14 2.34
C HIS A 53 -5.47 -6.73 1.75
N THR A 54 -5.02 -5.73 2.52
CA THR A 54 -4.89 -4.34 2.05
C THR A 54 -3.77 -4.21 1.02
N VAL A 55 -2.63 -4.86 1.27
CA VAL A 55 -1.51 -4.92 0.31
C VAL A 55 -1.98 -5.60 -0.98
N ARG A 56 -2.66 -6.74 -0.87
CA ARG A 56 -3.21 -7.45 -2.03
C ARG A 56 -4.19 -6.60 -2.84
N ARG A 57 -5.10 -5.88 -2.17
CA ARG A 57 -6.00 -4.92 -2.82
C ARG A 57 -5.25 -3.78 -3.50
N PHE A 58 -4.16 -3.30 -2.90
CA PHE A 58 -3.30 -2.29 -3.52
C PHE A 58 -2.72 -2.81 -4.83
N PHE A 59 -2.09 -3.99 -4.83
CA PHE A 59 -1.58 -4.61 -6.07
C PHE A 59 -2.68 -4.88 -7.09
N SER A 60 -3.88 -5.30 -6.67
CA SER A 60 -5.00 -5.49 -7.58
C SER A 60 -5.45 -4.18 -8.24
N LYS A 61 -5.41 -3.06 -7.50
CA LYS A 61 -5.77 -1.73 -8.03
C LYS A 61 -4.72 -1.15 -8.96
N PHE A 62 -3.45 -1.44 -8.68
CA PHE A 62 -2.31 -1.01 -9.49
C PHE A 62 -1.73 -2.14 -10.34
N ALA A 63 -2.55 -3.12 -10.74
CA ALA A 63 -2.08 -4.29 -11.47
C ALA A 63 -1.45 -3.90 -12.82
N SER A 64 -2.11 -3.02 -13.59
CA SER A 64 -1.57 -2.51 -14.86
C SER A 64 -0.25 -1.77 -14.67
N ASP A 65 -0.14 -0.98 -13.59
CA ASP A 65 1.07 -0.21 -13.28
C ASP A 65 2.22 -1.13 -12.82
N TYR A 66 1.90 -2.19 -12.08
CA TYR A 66 2.87 -3.22 -11.71
C TYR A 66 3.34 -4.04 -12.92
N GLU A 67 2.45 -4.34 -13.87
CA GLU A 67 2.82 -4.98 -15.12
C GLU A 67 3.72 -4.06 -15.96
N SER A 68 3.40 -2.76 -16.07
CA SER A 68 4.28 -1.75 -16.67
C SER A 68 5.62 -1.65 -15.96
N TYR A 69 5.66 -1.69 -14.63
CA TYR A 69 6.89 -1.69 -13.86
C TYR A 69 7.79 -2.89 -14.19
N LYS A 70 7.20 -4.07 -14.39
CA LYS A 70 7.96 -5.27 -14.82
C LYS A 70 8.50 -5.15 -16.24
N THR A 71 7.74 -4.55 -17.16
CA THR A 71 8.13 -4.43 -18.57
C THR A 71 9.10 -3.28 -18.82
N GLU A 72 8.98 -2.17 -18.08
CA GLU A 72 9.84 -0.99 -18.21
C GLU A 72 11.08 -1.03 -17.30
N GLY A 73 11.06 -1.82 -16.22
CA GLY A 73 12.16 -1.98 -15.26
C GLY A 73 13.33 -2.87 -15.71
N ILE A 74 13.36 -3.30 -16.97
CA ILE A 74 14.51 -3.94 -17.61
C ILE A 74 15.12 -2.93 -18.59
N ARG A 75 15.74 -1.86 -18.07
CA ARG A 75 16.60 -1.00 -18.87
C ARG A 75 17.71 -0.36 -18.03
#